data_AF-A0A918C718-F1
#
_entry.id   AF-A0A918C718-F1
#
_cell.length_a   1.000
_cell.length_b   1.000
_cell.length_c   1.000
_cell.angle_alpha   90.00
_cell.angle_beta   90.00
_cell.angle_gamma   90.00
#
_symmetry.space_group_name_H-M   'P 1'
#
loop_
_entity.id
_entity.type
_entity.pdbx_description
1 polymer ?
#
loop_
_entity_poly.entity_id
_entity_poly.type
_entity_poly.pdbx_seq_one_letter_code
_entity_poly.pdbx_strand_id
1 'polypeptide(L)'
;MTMHHVRPPVSLPLVPQLPPRVQASDRVFGAYVFEVTVPEGQVLHPVEGWTLRLWPQARLGDGTLEARADGSEPLSDLLDQLGAQRIRPLGPIRVRKSG
;
A
#
# COMPACT_ATOMS: atom_id res chain seq x y z
N MET A 1 66.52 12.08 -19.39
CA MET A 1 65.78 10.83 -19.65
C MET A 1 64.43 10.97 -18.96
N THR A 2 63.37 11.17 -19.73
CA THR A 2 62.11 11.77 -19.30
C THR A 2 61.21 10.75 -18.58
N MET A 3 60.77 11.05 -17.36
CA MET A 3 59.81 10.22 -16.61
C MET A 3 58.39 10.40 -17.18
N HIS A 4 57.80 9.31 -17.67
CA HIS A 4 56.40 9.28 -18.09
C HIS A 4 55.51 9.07 -16.86
N HIS A 5 54.77 10.10 -16.43
CA HIS A 5 53.76 9.96 -15.40
C HIS A 5 52.52 9.26 -15.98
N VAL A 6 52.24 8.04 -15.50
CA VAL A 6 51.00 7.31 -15.79
C VAL A 6 49.90 7.89 -14.90
N ARG A 7 48.87 8.50 -15.48
CA ARG A 7 47.69 8.96 -14.74
C ARG A 7 46.80 7.75 -14.41
N PRO A 8 46.39 7.53 -13.16
CA PRO A 8 45.39 6.52 -12.84
C PRO A 8 44.00 6.95 -13.33
N PRO A 9 43.12 6.00 -13.71
CA PRO A 9 41.77 6.32 -14.15
C PRO A 9 40.91 6.82 -12.98
N VAL A 10 40.12 7.86 -13.23
CA VAL A 10 39.14 8.41 -12.30
C VAL A 10 37.92 7.50 -12.26
N SER A 11 37.61 6.92 -11.09
CA SER A 11 36.36 6.20 -10.86
C SER A 11 35.22 7.19 -10.61
N LEU A 12 34.20 7.18 -11.48
CA LEU A 12 32.97 7.94 -11.28
C LEU A 12 32.06 7.21 -10.28
N PRO A 13 31.32 7.93 -9.41
CA PRO A 13 30.36 7.32 -8.50
C PRO A 13 29.20 6.69 -9.28
N LEU A 14 28.84 5.46 -8.91
CA LEU A 14 27.68 4.75 -9.44
C LEU A 14 26.40 5.46 -8.97
N VAL A 15 25.72 6.17 -9.87
CA VAL A 15 24.41 6.76 -9.59
C VAL A 15 23.41 5.62 -9.34
N PRO A 16 22.67 5.61 -8.22
CA PRO A 16 21.63 4.62 -8.00
C PRO A 16 20.60 4.74 -9.12
N GLN A 17 20.48 3.70 -9.94
CA GLN A 17 19.43 3.68 -10.95
C GLN A 17 18.08 3.52 -10.23
N LEU A 18 17.22 4.53 -10.32
CA LEU A 18 15.83 4.38 -9.94
C LEU A 18 15.21 3.28 -10.81
N PRO A 19 14.41 2.36 -10.24
CA PRO A 19 13.78 1.30 -11.00
C PRO A 19 12.93 1.88 -12.12
N PRO A 20 12.78 1.17 -13.26
CA PRO A 20 11.97 1.62 -14.37
C PRO A 20 10.57 1.98 -13.88
N ARG A 21 10.11 3.19 -14.23
CA ARG A 21 8.76 3.64 -13.95
C ARG A 21 7.83 2.82 -14.84
N VAL A 22 7.31 1.72 -14.29
CA VAL A 22 6.32 0.87 -14.96
C VAL A 22 5.15 1.76 -15.35
N GLN A 23 4.97 1.95 -16.66
CA GLN A 23 3.82 2.62 -17.26
C GLN A 23 2.58 1.89 -16.76
N ALA A 24 1.75 2.58 -15.98
CA ALA A 24 0.57 1.98 -15.37
C ALA A 24 -0.42 1.62 -16.47
N SER A 25 -0.48 0.35 -16.83
CA SER A 25 -1.65 -0.23 -17.47
C SER A 25 -2.82 -0.15 -16.48
N ASP A 26 -3.91 0.46 -16.93
CA ASP A 26 -5.02 1.05 -16.16
C ASP A 26 -5.99 0.03 -15.50
N ARG A 27 -5.47 -1.11 -15.03
CA ARG A 27 -6.22 -2.06 -14.19
C ARG A 27 -5.32 -2.55 -13.08
N VAL A 28 -5.29 -1.81 -11.98
CA VAL A 28 -4.60 -2.26 -10.78
C VAL A 28 -5.54 -3.18 -10.02
N PHE A 29 -5.38 -4.50 -10.22
CA PHE A 29 -5.81 -5.52 -9.24
C PHE A 29 -4.96 -5.35 -7.98
N GLY A 30 -5.18 -4.27 -7.24
CA GLY A 30 -4.40 -3.90 -6.07
C GLY A 30 -5.15 -4.12 -4.78
N ALA A 31 -4.42 -4.41 -3.72
CA ALA A 31 -4.96 -4.41 -2.37
C ALA A 31 -4.72 -3.04 -1.73
N TYR A 32 -5.74 -2.48 -1.10
CA TYR A 32 -5.60 -1.33 -0.22
C TYR A 32 -5.24 -1.82 1.18
N VAL A 33 -4.20 -1.26 1.78
CA VAL A 33 -3.79 -1.58 3.14
C VAL A 33 -3.75 -0.30 3.96
N PHE A 34 -4.47 -0.28 5.08
CA PHE A 34 -4.58 0.88 5.94
C PHE A 34 -4.92 0.49 7.38
N GLU A 35 -4.54 1.34 8.32
CA GLU A 35 -4.97 1.20 9.72
C GLU A 35 -6.42 1.64 9.84
N VAL A 36 -7.16 1.05 10.76
CA VAL A 36 -8.56 1.36 11.05
C VAL A 36 -8.81 1.37 12.55
N THR A 37 -9.78 2.16 13.00
CA THR A 37 -10.41 1.97 14.31
C THR A 37 -11.58 1.00 14.17
N VAL A 38 -11.60 -0.01 15.03
CA VAL A 38 -12.68 -0.98 15.20
C VAL A 38 -13.18 -0.85 16.65
N PRO A 39 -14.40 -0.32 16.88
CA PRO A 39 -14.94 -0.20 18.23
C PRO A 39 -14.93 -1.53 18.99
N GLU A 40 -14.77 -1.50 20.31
CA GLU A 40 -14.77 -2.71 21.13
C GLU A 40 -16.09 -3.49 20.95
N GLY A 41 -15.97 -4.81 20.72
CA GLY A 41 -17.11 -5.68 20.45
C GLY A 41 -17.69 -5.56 19.03
N GLN A 42 -17.18 -4.66 18.18
CA GLN A 42 -17.59 -4.58 16.78
C GLN A 42 -16.98 -5.73 15.97
N VAL A 43 -17.84 -6.42 15.22
CA VAL A 43 -17.42 -7.42 14.24
C VAL A 43 -17.42 -6.76 12.86
N LEU A 44 -16.39 -7.06 12.06
CA LEU A 44 -16.35 -6.67 10.66
C LEU A 44 -17.35 -7.54 9.88
N HIS A 45 -18.40 -6.93 9.38
CA HIS A 45 -19.36 -7.58 8.50
C HIS A 45 -18.84 -7.58 7.05
N PRO A 46 -19.27 -8.54 6.21
CA PRO A 46 -18.96 -8.54 4.80
C PRO A 46 -19.30 -7.20 4.14
N VAL A 47 -18.45 -6.76 3.23
CA VAL A 47 -18.65 -5.55 2.41
C VAL A 47 -18.84 -6.02 0.97
N GLU A 48 -19.89 -5.53 0.31
CA GLU A 48 -20.26 -5.99 -1.03
C GLU A 48 -19.21 -5.60 -2.07
N GLY A 49 -18.73 -6.57 -2.84
CA GLY A 49 -17.69 -6.39 -3.86
C GLY A 49 -16.27 -6.29 -3.31
N TRP A 50 -16.07 -6.62 -2.01
CA TRP A 50 -14.79 -6.54 -1.35
C TRP A 50 -14.44 -7.81 -0.57
N THR A 51 -13.24 -8.32 -0.84
CA THR A 51 -12.58 -9.30 0.01
C THR A 51 -11.74 -8.57 1.06
N LEU A 52 -12.06 -8.78 2.35
CA LEU A 52 -11.41 -8.08 3.47
C LEU A 52 -10.61 -9.02 4.37
N ARG A 53 -9.47 -8.54 4.85
CA ARG A 53 -8.68 -9.20 5.89
C ARG A 53 -8.27 -8.18 6.96
N LEU A 54 -8.76 -8.41 8.18
CA LEU A 54 -8.46 -7.58 9.34
C LEU A 54 -7.44 -8.28 10.26
N TRP A 55 -6.38 -7.56 10.62
CA TRP A 55 -5.46 -7.96 11.68
C TRP A 55 -5.62 -7.01 12.86
N PRO A 56 -6.21 -7.46 13.99
CA PRO A 56 -6.23 -6.68 15.20
C PRO A 56 -4.79 -6.48 15.69
N GLN A 57 -4.35 -5.23 15.89
CA GLN A 57 -3.01 -4.97 16.45
C GLN A 57 -3.05 -4.73 17.94
N ALA A 58 -4.05 -4.01 18.46
CA ALA A 58 -4.11 -3.65 19.86
C ALA A 58 -5.50 -3.82 20.48
N ARG A 59 -5.52 -3.94 21.81
CA ARG A 59 -6.75 -4.04 22.63
C ARG A 59 -7.55 -2.74 22.67
N LEU A 60 -7.04 -1.66 22.07
CA LEU A 60 -7.62 -0.32 22.11
C LEU A 60 -8.52 -0.02 20.91
N GLY A 61 -8.88 -1.06 20.13
CA GLY A 61 -9.82 -0.92 19.03
C GLY A 61 -9.19 -0.37 17.76
N ASP A 62 -7.94 -0.71 17.48
CA ASP A 62 -7.24 -0.42 16.24
C ASP A 62 -6.71 -1.71 15.58
N GLY A 63 -6.65 -1.69 14.25
CA GLY A 63 -6.14 -2.81 13.48
C GLY A 63 -5.80 -2.43 12.06
N THR A 64 -5.05 -3.30 11.41
CA THR A 64 -4.69 -3.16 10.00
C THR A 64 -5.73 -3.87 9.15
N LEU A 65 -6.30 -3.18 8.16
CA LEU A 65 -7.21 -3.74 7.17
C LEU A 65 -6.52 -3.83 5.81
N GLU A 66 -6.53 -5.03 5.21
CA GLU A 66 -6.31 -5.22 3.78
C GLU A 66 -7.66 -5.42 3.09
N ALA A 67 -7.90 -4.65 2.03
CA ALA A 67 -9.10 -4.72 1.23
C ALA A 67 -8.75 -4.91 -0.24
N ARG A 68 -9.39 -5.88 -0.89
CA ARG A 68 -9.25 -6.16 -2.31
C ARG A 68 -10.62 -6.04 -2.97
N ALA A 69 -10.67 -5.26 -4.04
CA ALA A 69 -11.85 -5.17 -4.88
C ALA A 69 -12.00 -6.48 -5.66
N ASP A 70 -13.22 -7.02 -5.70
CA ASP A 70 -13.52 -8.23 -6.47
C ASP A 70 -13.63 -7.92 -7.99
N GLY A 71 -13.83 -6.65 -8.34
CA GLY A 71 -13.92 -6.12 -9.70
C GLY A 71 -13.37 -4.69 -9.80
N SER A 72 -14.24 -3.73 -10.14
CA SER A 72 -13.88 -2.32 -10.37
C SER A 72 -14.51 -1.38 -9.34
N GLU A 73 -14.76 -1.88 -8.13
CA GLU A 73 -15.41 -1.14 -7.06
C GLU A 73 -14.54 0.04 -6.62
N PRO A 74 -15.13 1.23 -6.47
CA PRO A 74 -14.38 2.40 -6.04
C PRO A 74 -14.10 2.31 -4.53
N LEU A 75 -12.92 2.78 -4.12
CA LEU A 75 -12.52 2.80 -2.71
C LEU A 75 -13.50 3.60 -1.83
N SER A 76 -14.17 4.62 -2.37
CA SER A 76 -15.18 5.40 -1.64
C SER A 76 -16.30 4.53 -1.10
N ASP A 77 -16.77 3.57 -1.89
CA ASP A 77 -17.91 2.72 -1.53
C ASP A 77 -17.51 1.77 -0.39
N LEU A 78 -16.27 1.29 -0.39
CA LEU A 78 -15.71 0.56 0.76
C LEU A 78 -15.72 1.44 2.02
N LEU A 79 -15.24 2.67 1.93
CA LEU A 79 -15.14 3.56 3.09
C LEU A 79 -16.51 3.94 3.66
N ASP A 80 -17.51 4.13 2.79
CA ASP A 80 -18.88 4.40 3.20
C ASP A 80 -19.51 3.19 3.90
N GLN A 81 -19.33 1.98 3.35
CA GLN A 81 -19.81 0.74 3.95
C GLN A 81 -19.12 0.43 5.29
N LEU A 82 -17.79 0.55 5.38
CA LEU A 82 -17.06 0.44 6.65
C LEU A 82 -17.55 1.49 7.65
N GLY A 83 -17.85 2.68 7.15
CA GLY A 83 -18.40 3.78 7.93
C GLY A 83 -19.75 3.49 8.56
N ALA A 84 -20.64 2.84 7.81
CA ALA A 84 -21.93 2.35 8.33
C ALA A 84 -21.74 1.34 9.47
N GLN A 85 -20.62 0.61 9.47
CA GLN A 85 -20.21 -0.31 10.54
C GLN A 85 -19.40 0.37 11.67
N ARG A 86 -19.27 1.70 11.64
CA ARG A 86 -18.45 2.50 12.57
C ARG A 86 -16.95 2.18 12.53
N ILE A 87 -16.47 1.54 11.47
CA ILE A 87 -15.05 1.30 11.21
C ILE A 87 -14.52 2.47 10.39
N ARG A 88 -13.40 3.08 10.81
CA ARG A 88 -12.86 4.29 10.18
C ARG A 88 -11.38 4.13 9.87
N PRO A 89 -10.90 4.58 8.69
CA PRO A 89 -9.48 4.59 8.38
C PRO A 89 -8.72 5.56 9.29
N LEU A 90 -7.51 5.17 9.67
CA LEU A 90 -6.53 5.96 10.39
C LEU A 90 -5.39 6.30 9.45
N GLY A 91 -5.25 7.58 9.13
CA GLY A 91 -4.15 8.08 8.33
C GLY A 91 -4.20 7.64 6.85
N PRO A 92 -3.05 7.50 6.18
CA PRO A 92 -3.00 7.31 4.73
C PRO A 92 -3.34 5.88 4.30
N ILE A 93 -4.12 5.78 3.23
CA ILE A 93 -4.42 4.49 2.58
C ILE A 93 -3.35 4.16 1.56
N ARG A 94 -2.73 2.99 1.68
CA ARG A 94 -1.66 2.53 0.79
C ARG A 94 -2.20 1.57 -0.25
N VAL A 95 -1.80 1.74 -1.50
CA VAL A 95 -2.11 0.79 -2.58
C VAL A 95 -0.94 -0.17 -2.76
N ARG A 96 -1.20 -1.46 -2.64
CA ARG A 96 -0.27 -2.54 -2.99
C ARG A 96 -0.70 -3.11 -4.34
N LYS A 97 0.19 -3.05 -5.33
CA LYS A 97 -0.02 -3.75 -6.61
C LYS A 97 0.23 -5.24 -6.38
N SER A 98 -0.72 -6.08 -6.77
CA SER A 98 -0.47 -7.52 -6.89
C SER A 98 0.48 -7.71 -8.08
N GLY A 99 1.65 -8.30 -7.83
CA GLY A 99 2.64 -8.59 -8.86
C GLY A 99 2.26 -9.80 -9.70
#